data_AF-A0A1Z8JMW3-F1
#
_entry.id   AF-A0A1Z8JMW3-F1
#
_cell.length_a   1.000
_cell.length_b   1.000
_cell.length_c   1.000
_cell.angle_alpha   90.00
_cell.angle_beta   90.00
_cell.angle_gamma   90.00
#
_symmetry.space_group_name_H-M   'P 1'
#
loop_
_entity.id
_entity.type
_entity.pdbx_description
1 polymer ?
#
loop_
_entity_poly.entity_id
_entity_poly.type
_entity_poly.pdbx_seq_one_letter_code
_entity_poly.pdbx_strand_id
1 'polypeptide(L)'
;MKSDKFDLDSSYLTQCSVNNEKNNYPMTCFAHINDLSILAFGFSNGSVIIVRGDLIHDRGSRQRIIYQDKEPITSVTFKSNDLLYASTFSKIFTLSTSGRNDRKIERLLDDNEGADLDCTCLYGSSLLVSRESCFQFYDTKGKTRSIQLSIPKKKTHLYHDRYLVCISETSTTDFSESSISSNKLLILDLKNNFVVFNQLITSAVSDIFEIWEDLYVLVMDGSLLRLHEKNIKENIEILVKSDLFPLALKLINENRKAFTDNEVMNIEKLYGFYLYNRNDFGAAIDQFIACIPLGKTSEIISMFKGSSKIQYLIRYILKWSN
;
A
#
# COMPACT_ATOMS: atom_id res chain seq x y z
N MET A 1 -36.23 -16.73 -1.69
CA MET A 1 -35.26 -16.30 -2.72
C MET A 1 -34.67 -17.55 -3.33
N LYS A 2 -34.96 -17.83 -4.61
CA LYS A 2 -34.24 -18.87 -5.33
C LYS A 2 -32.79 -18.38 -5.46
N SER A 3 -31.83 -19.17 -5.00
CA SER A 3 -30.43 -18.97 -5.34
C SER A 3 -30.32 -19.23 -6.84
N ASP A 4 -30.23 -18.17 -7.64
CA ASP A 4 -29.83 -18.33 -9.03
C ASP A 4 -28.46 -19.02 -9.02
N LYS A 5 -28.41 -20.24 -9.56
CA LYS A 5 -27.16 -20.94 -9.80
C LYS A 5 -26.34 -20.05 -10.71
N PHE A 6 -25.14 -19.67 -10.26
CA PHE A 6 -24.16 -19.04 -11.12
C PHE A 6 -23.85 -20.02 -12.25
N ASP A 7 -24.35 -19.73 -13.46
CA ASP A 7 -24.12 -20.57 -14.62
C ASP A 7 -22.67 -20.36 -15.06
N LEU A 8 -21.83 -21.39 -14.95
CA LEU A 8 -20.44 -21.32 -15.39
C LEU A 8 -20.34 -21.13 -16.92
N ASP A 9 -21.41 -21.43 -17.66
CA ASP A 9 -21.59 -21.16 -19.09
C ASP A 9 -21.95 -19.68 -19.37
N SER A 10 -21.48 -18.76 -18.53
CA SER A 10 -21.64 -17.33 -18.78
C SER A 10 -20.87 -16.97 -20.06
N SER A 11 -21.64 -16.56 -21.08
CA SER A 11 -21.14 -16.09 -22.38
C SER A 11 -20.12 -14.97 -22.14
N TYR A 12 -18.83 -15.29 -22.29
CA TYR A 12 -17.78 -14.27 -22.27
C TYR A 12 -18.11 -13.18 -23.29
N LEU A 13 -17.91 -11.90 -22.93
CA LEU A 13 -18.13 -10.78 -23.86
C LEU A 13 -17.23 -10.89 -25.10
N THR A 14 -15.97 -11.29 -24.88
CA THR A 14 -14.95 -11.54 -25.91
C THR A 14 -14.02 -12.65 -25.44
N GLN A 15 -13.54 -13.46 -26.39
CA GLN A 15 -12.51 -14.47 -26.16
C GLN A 15 -11.30 -14.21 -27.07
N CYS A 16 -10.10 -14.14 -26.49
CA CYS A 16 -8.86 -13.94 -27.23
C CYS A 16 -7.85 -15.05 -26.88
N SER A 17 -7.33 -15.76 -27.89
CA SER A 17 -6.27 -16.76 -27.72
C SER A 17 -4.90 -16.09 -27.80
N VAL A 18 -4.12 -16.20 -26.72
CA VAL A 18 -2.73 -15.72 -26.67
C VAL A 18 -1.80 -16.84 -27.11
N ASN A 19 -1.04 -16.61 -28.18
CA ASN A 19 -0.15 -17.62 -28.76
C ASN A 19 1.31 -17.31 -28.43
N ASN A 20 1.93 -18.08 -27.53
CA ASN A 20 3.36 -18.00 -27.20
C ASN A 20 4.17 -19.06 -27.94
N GLU A 21 4.25 -18.95 -29.27
CA GLU A 21 4.93 -19.89 -30.16
C GLU A 21 4.60 -21.38 -29.85
N LYS A 22 5.57 -22.16 -29.34
CA LYS A 22 5.39 -23.59 -29.00
C LYS A 22 4.47 -23.85 -27.80
N ASN A 23 3.94 -22.81 -27.15
CA ASN A 23 2.94 -22.82 -26.08
C ASN A 23 3.22 -23.78 -24.89
N ASN A 24 4.48 -24.15 -24.67
CA ASN A 24 4.91 -25.09 -23.63
C ASN A 24 5.29 -24.41 -22.31
N TYR A 25 5.14 -23.09 -22.22
CA TYR A 25 5.63 -22.29 -21.10
C TYR A 25 4.47 -21.60 -20.40
N PRO A 26 4.29 -21.80 -19.08
CA PRO A 26 3.22 -21.17 -18.34
C PRO A 26 3.33 -19.64 -18.36
N MET A 27 2.16 -19.00 -18.35
CA MET A 27 2.03 -17.58 -18.06
C MET A 27 2.36 -17.34 -16.59
N THR A 28 3.21 -16.35 -16.33
CA THR A 28 3.70 -16.02 -14.98
C THR A 28 3.07 -14.75 -14.45
N CYS A 29 2.70 -13.81 -15.32
CA CYS A 29 2.08 -12.55 -14.94
C CYS A 29 1.23 -11.97 -16.08
N PHE A 30 0.30 -11.09 -15.72
CA PHE A 30 -0.62 -10.44 -16.63
C PHE A 30 -0.93 -9.03 -16.14
N ALA A 31 -1.13 -8.10 -17.06
CA ALA A 31 -1.63 -6.76 -16.77
C ALA A 31 -2.51 -6.25 -17.90
N HIS A 32 -3.33 -5.26 -17.59
CA HIS A 32 -4.19 -4.58 -18.54
C HIS A 32 -4.22 -3.09 -18.24
N ILE A 33 -4.63 -2.29 -19.22
CA ILE A 33 -5.04 -0.91 -18.99
C ILE A 33 -6.55 -0.83 -18.74
N ASN A 34 -7.02 0.25 -18.13
CA ASN A 34 -8.39 0.38 -17.62
C ASN A 34 -9.49 0.20 -18.70
N ASP A 35 -9.21 0.57 -19.95
CA ASP A 35 -10.16 0.42 -21.07
C ASP A 35 -10.10 -0.96 -21.74
N LEU A 36 -9.28 -1.87 -21.22
CA LEU A 36 -9.02 -3.21 -21.75
C LEU A 36 -8.53 -3.23 -23.21
N SER A 37 -8.10 -2.09 -23.76
CA SER A 37 -7.67 -2.02 -25.15
C SER A 37 -6.25 -2.56 -25.37
N ILE A 38 -5.47 -2.66 -24.29
CA ILE A 38 -4.13 -3.25 -24.28
C ILE A 38 -4.00 -4.18 -23.08
N LEU A 39 -3.57 -5.41 -23.37
CA LEU A 39 -3.23 -6.44 -22.41
C LEU A 39 -1.74 -6.80 -22.56
N ALA A 40 -1.08 -7.10 -21.45
CA ALA A 40 0.30 -7.57 -21.39
C ALA A 40 0.37 -8.92 -20.68
N PHE A 41 1.16 -9.84 -21.23
CA PHE A 41 1.34 -11.19 -20.72
C PHE A 41 2.83 -11.49 -20.62
N GLY A 42 3.29 -11.91 -19.44
CA GLY A 42 4.64 -12.42 -19.22
C GLY A 42 4.63 -13.94 -19.06
N PHE A 43 5.70 -14.58 -19.53
CA PHE A 43 5.83 -16.04 -19.53
C PHE A 43 7.14 -16.52 -18.92
N SER A 44 7.16 -17.79 -18.51
CA SER A 44 8.33 -18.41 -17.89
C SER A 44 9.51 -18.62 -18.85
N ASN A 45 9.30 -18.50 -20.16
CA ASN A 45 10.38 -18.50 -21.15
C ASN A 45 10.95 -17.11 -21.44
N GLY A 46 10.60 -16.09 -20.64
CA GLY A 46 11.12 -14.74 -20.82
C GLY A 46 10.47 -13.95 -21.96
N SER A 47 9.34 -14.41 -22.50
CA SER A 47 8.58 -13.68 -23.51
C SER A 47 7.61 -12.70 -22.86
N VAL A 48 7.45 -11.52 -23.46
CA VAL A 48 6.37 -10.57 -23.15
C VAL A 48 5.54 -10.35 -24.40
N ILE A 49 4.25 -10.65 -24.31
CA ILE A 49 3.29 -10.51 -25.39
C ILE A 49 2.33 -9.37 -25.06
N ILE A 50 2.12 -8.48 -26.01
CA ILE A 50 1.05 -7.48 -25.96
C ILE A 50 -0.07 -7.91 -26.88
N VAL A 51 -1.30 -7.91 -26.36
CA VAL A 51 -2.53 -7.99 -27.14
C VAL A 51 -3.16 -6.61 -27.16
N ARG A 52 -3.42 -6.08 -28.36
CA ARG A 52 -4.08 -4.78 -28.55
C ARG A 52 -5.32 -4.96 -29.41
N GLY A 53 -6.46 -4.44 -28.97
CA GLY A 53 -7.73 -4.59 -29.66
C GLY A 53 -8.85 -3.83 -28.99
N ASP A 54 -10.04 -3.96 -29.53
CA ASP A 54 -11.27 -3.46 -28.92
C ASP A 54 -12.03 -4.67 -28.38
N LEU A 55 -11.60 -5.14 -27.20
CA LEU A 55 -12.09 -6.35 -26.55
C LEU A 55 -13.46 -6.16 -25.89
N ILE A 56 -13.92 -4.92 -25.71
CA ILE A 56 -15.24 -4.65 -25.14
C ILE A 56 -16.32 -4.78 -26.22
N HIS A 57 -16.00 -4.41 -27.46
CA HIS A 57 -16.93 -4.48 -28.59
C HIS A 57 -16.68 -5.68 -29.53
N ASP A 58 -15.82 -6.62 -29.11
CA ASP A 58 -15.45 -7.81 -29.88
C ASP A 58 -14.99 -7.54 -31.32
N ARG A 59 -14.29 -6.42 -31.56
CA ARG A 59 -13.84 -6.04 -32.93
C ARG A 59 -12.48 -6.64 -33.32
N GLY A 60 -12.09 -7.70 -32.63
CA GLY A 60 -10.82 -8.40 -32.82
C GLY A 60 -9.63 -7.73 -32.14
N SER A 61 -8.51 -8.46 -32.17
CA SER A 61 -7.27 -8.10 -31.48
C SER A 61 -6.04 -8.53 -32.27
N ARG A 62 -4.93 -7.82 -32.09
CA ARG A 62 -3.62 -8.19 -32.62
C ARG A 62 -2.68 -8.47 -31.47
N GLN A 63 -1.92 -9.55 -31.58
CA GLN A 63 -0.90 -9.92 -30.61
C GLN A 63 0.50 -9.74 -31.19
N ARG A 64 1.46 -9.38 -30.35
CA ARG A 64 2.86 -9.25 -30.73
C ARG A 64 3.79 -9.54 -29.55
N ILE A 65 4.91 -10.18 -29.82
CA ILE A 65 6.01 -10.32 -28.87
C ILE A 65 6.80 -9.01 -28.87
N ILE A 66 6.88 -8.35 -27.71
CA ILE A 66 7.61 -7.08 -27.52
C ILE A 66 8.92 -7.23 -26.75
N TYR A 67 9.20 -8.41 -26.22
CA TYR A 67 10.45 -8.75 -25.54
C TYR A 67 10.59 -10.28 -25.50
N GLN A 68 11.83 -10.74 -25.59
CA GLN A 68 12.19 -12.15 -25.49
C GLN A 68 13.59 -12.26 -24.91
N ASP A 69 13.72 -13.01 -23.82
CA ASP A 69 15.00 -13.41 -23.24
C ASP A 69 14.93 -14.87 -22.76
N LYS A 70 15.86 -15.31 -21.92
CA LYS A 70 15.90 -16.66 -21.32
C LYS A 70 15.32 -16.72 -19.91
N GLU A 71 15.33 -15.60 -19.20
CA GLU A 71 14.91 -15.55 -17.79
C GLU A 71 13.39 -15.35 -17.69
N PRO A 72 12.68 -16.07 -16.81
CA PRO A 72 11.25 -15.89 -16.59
C PRO A 72 10.86 -14.44 -16.28
N ILE A 73 9.78 -13.97 -16.89
CA ILE A 73 9.17 -12.68 -16.52
C ILE A 73 8.42 -12.87 -15.21
N THR A 74 8.71 -12.09 -14.19
CA THR A 74 8.04 -12.19 -12.88
C THR A 74 6.91 -11.19 -12.74
N SER A 75 7.01 -10.02 -13.38
CA SER A 75 5.90 -9.08 -13.44
C SER A 75 5.87 -8.22 -14.70
N VAL A 76 4.66 -7.77 -15.04
CA VAL A 76 4.39 -6.73 -16.04
C VAL A 76 3.41 -5.74 -15.44
N THR A 77 3.63 -4.44 -15.62
CA THR A 77 2.76 -3.40 -15.03
C THR A 77 2.77 -2.16 -15.92
N PHE A 78 1.59 -1.72 -16.37
CA PHE A 78 1.49 -0.52 -17.21
C PHE A 78 1.76 0.74 -16.37
N LYS A 79 2.68 1.58 -16.84
CA LYS A 79 2.77 2.98 -16.38
C LYS A 79 1.82 3.87 -17.18
N SER A 80 1.73 3.62 -18.47
CA SER A 80 0.88 4.31 -19.43
C SER A 80 0.64 3.41 -20.65
N ASN A 81 -0.17 3.86 -21.59
CA ASN A 81 -0.50 3.10 -22.80
C ASN A 81 0.71 2.74 -23.67
N ASP A 82 1.82 3.49 -23.54
CA ASP A 82 3.03 3.35 -24.37
C ASP A 82 4.25 2.82 -23.59
N LEU A 83 4.14 2.66 -22.26
CA LEU A 83 5.24 2.23 -21.41
C LEU A 83 4.81 1.18 -20.38
N LEU A 84 5.50 0.04 -20.42
CA LEU A 84 5.31 -1.09 -19.53
C LEU A 84 6.56 -1.28 -18.66
N TYR A 85 6.39 -1.35 -17.35
CA TYR A 85 7.39 -1.92 -16.46
C TYR A 85 7.37 -3.44 -16.57
N ALA A 86 8.54 -4.05 -16.63
CA ALA A 86 8.71 -5.50 -16.60
C ALA A 86 9.85 -5.86 -15.64
N SER A 87 9.74 -7.04 -15.04
CA SER A 87 10.78 -7.57 -14.17
C SER A 87 11.03 -9.06 -14.42
N THR A 88 12.24 -9.48 -14.11
CA THR A 88 12.64 -10.87 -13.91
C THR A 88 13.11 -11.05 -12.47
N PHE A 89 13.68 -12.20 -12.11
CA PHE A 89 14.29 -12.38 -10.79
C PHE A 89 15.56 -11.56 -10.60
N SER A 90 16.27 -11.24 -11.69
CA SER A 90 17.55 -10.51 -11.63
C SER A 90 17.49 -9.06 -12.14
N LYS A 91 16.45 -8.66 -12.88
CA LYS A 91 16.40 -7.34 -13.52
C LYS A 91 15.05 -6.65 -13.43
N ILE A 92 15.09 -5.32 -13.50
CA ILE A 92 13.92 -4.45 -13.67
C ILE A 92 14.17 -3.54 -14.85
N PHE A 93 13.20 -3.43 -15.76
CA PHE A 93 13.35 -2.65 -16.98
C PHE A 93 11.99 -2.15 -17.49
N THR A 94 12.04 -1.26 -18.48
CA THR A 94 10.86 -0.78 -19.20
C THR A 94 10.85 -1.26 -20.63
N LEU A 95 9.66 -1.48 -21.16
CA LEU A 95 9.40 -1.84 -22.55
C LEU A 95 8.44 -0.84 -23.18
N SER A 96 8.70 -0.47 -24.42
CA SER A 96 7.74 0.32 -25.20
C SER A 96 6.61 -0.58 -25.67
N THR A 97 5.38 -0.18 -25.40
CA THR A 97 4.15 -0.82 -25.92
C THR A 97 3.64 -0.12 -27.18
N SER A 98 4.44 0.79 -27.75
CA SER A 98 4.19 1.42 -29.05
C SER A 98 4.59 0.50 -30.22
N GLY A 99 4.00 0.73 -31.40
CA GLY A 99 4.17 -0.09 -32.61
C GLY A 99 5.61 -0.31 -33.11
N ARG A 100 6.59 0.49 -32.66
CA ARG A 100 7.96 0.53 -33.17
C ARG A 100 9.01 -0.21 -32.31
N ASN A 101 8.58 -1.08 -31.41
CA ASN A 101 9.53 -1.79 -30.53
C ASN A 101 10.14 -3.01 -31.24
N ASP A 102 11.46 -2.96 -31.51
CA ASP A 102 12.28 -4.06 -32.06
C ASP A 102 12.61 -5.15 -31.01
N ARG A 103 11.65 -5.50 -30.15
CA ARG A 103 11.80 -6.47 -29.06
C ARG A 103 12.90 -6.13 -28.05
N LYS A 104 13.19 -4.85 -27.86
CA LYS A 104 14.28 -4.38 -27.01
C LYS A 104 13.76 -3.73 -25.73
N ILE A 105 14.62 -3.75 -24.73
CA ILE A 105 14.47 -2.96 -23.52
C ILE A 105 14.54 -1.48 -23.90
N GLU A 106 13.55 -0.70 -23.49
CA GLU A 106 13.57 0.76 -23.64
C GLU A 106 14.53 1.39 -22.63
N ARG A 107 14.50 0.91 -21.38
CA ARG A 107 15.47 1.28 -20.36
C ARG A 107 15.64 0.19 -19.31
N LEU A 108 16.89 -0.11 -18.98
CA LEU A 108 17.26 -0.96 -17.86
C LEU A 108 17.28 -0.10 -16.59
N LEU A 109 16.51 -0.48 -15.57
CA LEU A 109 16.35 0.28 -14.32
C LEU A 109 17.16 -0.31 -13.17
N ASP A 110 17.29 -1.64 -13.14
CA ASP A 110 18.13 -2.39 -12.20
C ASP A 110 18.61 -3.67 -12.90
N ASP A 111 19.91 -3.95 -12.83
CA ASP A 111 20.54 -5.13 -13.41
C ASP A 111 21.11 -6.11 -12.38
N ASN A 112 21.02 -5.77 -11.10
CA ASN A 112 21.56 -6.58 -10.00
C ASN A 112 20.44 -7.27 -9.22
N GLU A 113 19.28 -6.63 -9.11
CA GLU A 113 18.15 -7.15 -8.35
C GLU A 113 16.85 -7.00 -9.14
N GLY A 114 16.10 -8.10 -9.26
CA GLY A 114 14.78 -8.13 -9.88
C GLY A 114 13.63 -8.01 -8.89
N ALA A 115 12.56 -8.74 -9.17
CA ALA A 115 11.38 -8.90 -8.32
C ALA A 115 10.88 -10.34 -8.32
N ASP A 116 10.43 -10.81 -7.17
CA ASP A 116 9.71 -12.08 -7.08
C ASP A 116 8.29 -11.96 -7.68
N LEU A 117 7.67 -13.11 -7.94
CA LEU A 117 6.26 -13.19 -8.34
C LEU A 117 5.37 -12.51 -7.30
N ASP A 118 4.33 -11.82 -7.77
CA ASP A 118 3.35 -11.10 -6.94
C ASP A 118 3.95 -10.02 -5.98
N CYS A 119 5.22 -9.66 -6.15
CA CYS A 119 5.92 -8.70 -5.30
C CYS A 119 6.09 -7.32 -5.96
N THR A 120 5.25 -6.96 -6.92
CA THR A 120 5.28 -5.64 -7.56
C THR A 120 3.90 -5.01 -7.67
N CYS A 121 3.82 -3.69 -7.51
CA CYS A 121 2.61 -2.92 -7.78
C CYS A 121 2.96 -1.51 -8.29
N LEU A 122 1.99 -0.81 -8.88
CA LEU A 122 2.18 0.59 -9.31
C LEU A 122 1.74 1.55 -8.19
N TYR A 123 2.62 2.44 -7.73
CA TYR A 123 2.28 3.52 -6.79
C TYR A 123 2.40 4.88 -7.51
N GLY A 124 1.26 5.46 -7.85
CA GLY A 124 1.19 6.66 -8.70
C GLY A 124 1.77 6.37 -10.09
N SER A 125 2.95 6.90 -10.39
CA SER A 125 3.67 6.63 -11.65
C SER A 125 4.96 5.83 -11.48
N SER A 126 5.23 5.33 -10.28
CA SER A 126 6.44 4.56 -9.95
C SER A 126 6.10 3.09 -9.73
N LEU A 127 6.95 2.21 -10.22
CA LEU A 127 6.89 0.80 -9.86
C LEU A 127 7.42 0.63 -8.43
N LEU A 128 6.66 -0.06 -7.58
CA LEU A 128 7.08 -0.48 -6.26
C LEU A 128 7.40 -1.98 -6.33
N VAL A 129 8.59 -2.33 -5.86
CA VAL A 129 9.08 -3.71 -5.75
C VAL A 129 9.31 -4.06 -4.29
N SER A 130 8.61 -5.08 -3.83
CA SER A 130 8.71 -5.65 -2.50
C SER A 130 9.82 -6.70 -2.45
N ARG A 131 10.90 -6.40 -1.73
CA ARG A 131 12.04 -7.30 -1.49
C ARG A 131 12.12 -7.66 -0.02
N GLU A 132 12.85 -8.70 0.34
CA GLU A 132 13.00 -9.11 1.75
C GLU A 132 13.45 -7.95 2.67
N SER A 133 14.43 -7.14 2.24
CA SER A 133 14.97 -6.03 3.04
C SER A 133 14.14 -4.74 2.97
N CYS A 134 13.44 -4.48 1.87
CA CYS A 134 12.83 -3.16 1.63
C CYS A 134 11.71 -3.17 0.59
N PHE A 135 10.95 -2.08 0.56
CA PHE A 135 10.10 -1.69 -0.56
C PHE A 135 10.84 -0.65 -1.40
N GLN A 136 11.24 -1.04 -2.61
CA GLN A 136 12.04 -0.23 -3.51
C GLN A 136 11.17 0.41 -4.59
N PHE A 137 11.32 1.72 -4.79
CA PHE A 137 10.60 2.46 -5.83
C PHE A 137 11.48 2.68 -7.05
N TYR A 138 10.89 2.56 -8.23
CA TYR A 138 11.49 2.83 -9.52
C TYR A 138 10.64 3.81 -10.31
N ASP A 139 11.25 4.89 -10.78
CA ASP A 139 10.65 5.75 -11.80
C ASP A 139 11.12 5.29 -13.19
N THR A 140 10.86 6.09 -14.22
CA THR A 140 11.32 5.77 -15.58
C THR A 140 12.81 6.02 -15.80
N LYS A 141 13.53 6.59 -14.84
CA LYS A 141 14.96 6.89 -14.94
C LYS A 141 15.80 5.87 -14.17
N GLY A 142 15.24 5.26 -13.12
CA GLY A 142 15.88 4.20 -12.35
C GLY A 142 15.36 4.11 -10.92
N LYS A 143 16.22 3.63 -10.03
CA LYS A 143 15.98 3.50 -8.60
C LYS A 143 15.78 4.87 -7.95
N THR A 144 14.75 5.01 -7.11
CA THR A 144 14.43 6.28 -6.41
C THR A 144 14.57 6.14 -4.89
N ARG A 145 13.46 6.13 -4.15
CA ARG A 145 13.44 5.97 -2.69
C ARG A 145 13.21 4.52 -2.29
N SER A 146 13.51 4.19 -1.03
CA SER A 146 13.18 2.90 -0.43
C SER A 146 12.57 3.08 0.95
N ILE A 147 11.73 2.12 1.35
CA ILE A 147 11.25 1.98 2.72
C ILE A 147 11.85 0.69 3.27
N GLN A 148 12.67 0.80 4.31
CA GLN A 148 13.34 -0.35 4.91
C GLN A 148 12.37 -1.10 5.81
N LEU A 149 12.20 -2.40 5.56
CA LEU A 149 11.40 -3.29 6.39
C LEU A 149 11.86 -4.72 6.11
N SER A 150 12.77 -5.22 6.95
CA SER A 150 13.36 -6.55 6.79
C SER A 150 12.41 -7.65 7.25
N ILE A 151 11.57 -8.11 6.33
CA ILE A 151 10.64 -9.23 6.50
C ILE A 151 10.53 -9.98 5.16
N PRO A 152 10.37 -11.31 5.17
CA PRO A 152 10.04 -12.06 3.96
C PRO A 152 8.75 -11.53 3.34
N LYS A 153 8.71 -11.33 2.02
CA LYS A 153 7.53 -10.82 1.31
C LYS A 153 7.17 -11.82 0.22
N LYS A 154 5.90 -12.20 0.19
CA LYS A 154 5.39 -13.21 -0.77
C LYS A 154 4.38 -12.63 -1.76
N LYS A 155 3.61 -11.63 -1.33
CA LYS A 155 2.61 -10.97 -2.16
C LYS A 155 2.44 -9.52 -1.73
N THR A 156 2.20 -8.64 -2.70
CA THR A 156 1.96 -7.22 -2.47
C THR A 156 0.80 -6.72 -3.32
N HIS A 157 -0.03 -5.86 -2.73
CA HIS A 157 -1.15 -5.23 -3.39
C HIS A 157 -1.26 -3.77 -2.93
N LEU A 158 -1.61 -2.86 -3.83
CA LEU A 158 -1.84 -1.46 -3.49
C LEU A 158 -3.35 -1.20 -3.36
N TYR A 159 -3.74 -0.67 -2.21
CA TYR A 159 -5.13 -0.35 -1.87
C TYR A 159 -5.31 1.17 -1.74
N HIS A 160 -6.34 1.72 -2.39
CA HIS A 160 -6.66 3.17 -2.43
C HIS A 160 -5.47 4.09 -2.76
N ASP A 161 -4.58 3.66 -3.65
CA ASP A 161 -3.37 4.40 -4.05
C ASP A 161 -2.49 4.90 -2.88
N ARG A 162 -2.61 4.26 -1.70
CA ARG A 162 -2.00 4.74 -0.46
C ARG A 162 -1.48 3.62 0.41
N TYR A 163 -2.27 2.57 0.58
CA TYR A 163 -2.00 1.50 1.51
C TYR A 163 -1.32 0.34 0.80
N LEU A 164 -0.08 0.05 1.20
CA LEU A 164 0.62 -1.11 0.71
C LEU A 164 0.24 -2.32 1.57
N VAL A 165 -0.48 -3.25 0.98
CA VAL A 165 -0.81 -4.53 1.56
C VAL A 165 0.31 -5.50 1.22
N CYS A 166 0.90 -6.12 2.24
CA CYS A 166 2.02 -7.05 2.10
C CYS A 166 1.71 -8.33 2.88
N ILE A 167 1.83 -9.47 2.20
CA ILE A 167 1.82 -10.79 2.84
C ILE A 167 3.25 -11.21 3.09
N SER A 168 3.54 -11.49 4.36
CA SER A 168 4.77 -12.08 4.80
C SER A 168 4.50 -13.54 5.16
N GLU A 169 5.32 -14.44 4.64
CA GLU A 169 5.26 -15.86 4.97
C GLU A 169 6.62 -16.28 5.49
N THR A 170 6.63 -16.79 6.72
CA THR A 170 7.82 -17.36 7.36
C THR A 170 7.59 -18.84 7.55
N SER A 171 8.35 -19.66 6.83
CA SER A 171 8.45 -21.10 7.08
C SER A 171 9.64 -21.36 8.00
N THR A 172 9.39 -21.77 9.24
CA THR A 172 10.46 -22.36 10.06
C THR A 172 10.71 -23.78 9.56
N THR A 173 11.80 -23.97 8.83
CA THR A 173 12.31 -25.31 8.49
C THR A 173 13.04 -25.88 9.70
N ASP A 174 12.31 -26.15 10.77
CA ASP A 174 12.82 -27.08 11.79
C ASP A 174 12.58 -28.48 11.25
N PHE A 175 13.62 -29.33 11.28
CA PHE A 175 13.62 -30.71 10.75
C PHE A 175 12.69 -31.69 11.50
N SER A 176 11.70 -31.18 12.24
CA SER A 176 10.61 -31.94 12.83
C SER A 176 9.37 -31.84 11.94
N GLU A 177 8.58 -32.91 11.88
CA GLU A 177 7.55 -33.22 10.88
C GLU A 177 6.33 -32.26 10.79
N SER A 178 6.44 -31.02 11.26
CA SER A 178 5.41 -29.99 11.09
C SER A 178 6.06 -28.63 10.85
N SER A 179 6.29 -28.28 9.59
CA SER A 179 6.63 -26.90 9.20
C SER A 179 5.45 -25.99 9.52
N ILE A 180 5.52 -25.23 10.63
CA ILE A 180 4.51 -24.23 10.95
C ILE A 180 4.83 -22.99 10.11
N SER A 181 4.14 -22.83 8.99
CA SER A 181 4.16 -21.58 8.22
C SER A 181 3.35 -20.53 8.97
N SER A 182 3.98 -19.42 9.34
CA SER A 182 3.26 -18.25 9.86
C SER A 182 3.04 -17.26 8.72
N ASN A 183 1.77 -17.05 8.38
CA ASN A 183 1.37 -16.03 7.43
C ASN A 183 1.00 -14.77 8.18
N LYS A 184 1.42 -13.61 7.68
CA LYS A 184 1.20 -12.32 8.32
C LYS A 184 0.76 -11.31 7.28
N LEU A 185 -0.38 -10.68 7.52
CA LEU A 185 -0.90 -9.56 6.76
C LEU A 185 -0.43 -8.26 7.40
N LEU A 186 0.31 -7.48 6.63
CA LEU A 186 0.78 -6.16 7.00
C LEU A 186 0.21 -5.14 6.03
N ILE A 187 -0.29 -4.03 6.57
CA ILE A 187 -0.71 -2.89 5.75
C ILE A 187 0.09 -1.68 6.19
N LEU A 188 0.75 -1.03 5.24
CA LEU A 188 1.56 0.16 5.45
C LEU A 188 0.91 1.38 4.80
N ASP A 189 0.84 2.49 5.52
CA ASP A 189 0.54 3.78 4.92
C ASP A 189 1.79 4.35 4.25
N LEU A 190 1.83 4.33 2.92
CA LEU A 190 2.98 4.81 2.14
C LEU A 190 3.15 6.33 2.18
N LYS A 191 2.11 7.08 2.54
CA LYS A 191 2.15 8.55 2.66
C LYS A 191 2.82 8.95 3.96
N ASN A 192 2.47 8.24 5.04
CA ASN A 192 2.93 8.56 6.39
C ASN A 192 4.06 7.67 6.91
N ASN A 193 4.42 6.62 6.17
CA ASN A 193 5.49 5.66 6.47
C ASN A 193 5.33 4.93 7.81
N PHE A 194 4.14 4.39 8.09
CA PHE A 194 3.92 3.54 9.28
C PHE A 194 3.00 2.35 8.98
N VAL A 195 3.09 1.32 9.83
CA VAL A 195 2.25 0.13 9.74
C VAL A 195 0.89 0.42 10.39
N VAL A 196 -0.18 0.40 9.59
CA VAL A 196 -1.56 0.64 10.07
C VAL A 196 -2.25 -0.64 10.52
N PHE A 197 -1.84 -1.79 9.97
CA PHE A 197 -2.46 -3.07 10.28
C PHE A 197 -1.42 -4.18 10.30
N ASN A 198 -1.56 -5.08 11.27
CA ASN A 198 -0.68 -6.21 11.46
C ASN A 198 -1.47 -7.37 12.08
N GLN A 199 -1.69 -8.44 11.32
CA GLN A 199 -2.43 -9.61 11.80
C GLN A 199 -1.82 -10.92 11.27
N LEU A 200 -1.81 -11.95 12.11
CA LEU A 200 -1.48 -13.31 11.71
C LEU A 200 -2.66 -13.94 10.96
N ILE A 201 -2.35 -14.69 9.91
CA ILE A 201 -3.28 -15.48 9.10
C ILE A 201 -2.96 -16.95 9.30
N THR A 202 -4.00 -17.76 9.46
CA THR A 202 -3.95 -19.20 9.74
C THR A 202 -3.41 -20.03 8.58
N SER A 203 -3.60 -19.58 7.34
CA SER A 203 -3.25 -20.30 6.12
C SER A 203 -2.69 -19.34 5.06
N ALA A 204 -2.17 -19.90 3.96
CA ALA A 204 -1.59 -19.11 2.89
C ALA A 204 -2.65 -18.24 2.20
N VAL A 205 -2.24 -17.05 1.77
CA VAL A 205 -3.12 -16.14 1.02
C VAL A 205 -3.06 -16.50 -0.46
N SER A 206 -4.21 -16.79 -1.05
CA SER A 206 -4.30 -17.05 -2.49
C SER A 206 -4.34 -15.74 -3.27
N ASP A 207 -5.19 -14.80 -2.87
CA ASP A 207 -5.36 -13.54 -3.61
C ASP A 207 -5.83 -12.36 -2.75
N ILE A 208 -5.61 -11.15 -3.27
CA ILE A 208 -5.98 -9.89 -2.66
C ILE A 208 -6.66 -9.02 -3.72
N PHE A 209 -7.86 -8.56 -3.43
CA PHE A 209 -8.64 -7.76 -4.37
C PHE A 209 -9.53 -6.75 -3.64
N GLU A 210 -9.98 -5.74 -4.38
CA GLU A 210 -10.88 -4.69 -3.90
C GLU A 210 -12.26 -4.83 -4.54
N ILE A 211 -13.30 -4.83 -3.73
CA ILE A 211 -14.70 -4.80 -4.19
C ILE A 211 -15.48 -3.86 -3.28
N TRP A 212 -16.30 -2.97 -3.86
CA TRP A 212 -17.15 -2.05 -3.10
C TRP A 212 -16.40 -1.26 -2.02
N GLU A 213 -15.23 -0.72 -2.39
CA GLU A 213 -14.35 0.08 -1.53
C GLU A 213 -13.71 -0.68 -0.36
N ASP A 214 -13.92 -1.99 -0.24
CA ASP A 214 -13.33 -2.84 0.79
C ASP A 214 -12.20 -3.72 0.23
N LEU A 215 -11.20 -3.95 1.07
CA LEU A 215 -10.12 -4.87 0.78
C LEU A 215 -10.50 -6.29 1.21
N TYR A 216 -10.37 -7.24 0.30
CA TYR A 216 -10.61 -8.65 0.55
C TYR A 216 -9.32 -9.46 0.41
N VAL A 217 -9.09 -10.36 1.36
CA VAL A 217 -7.97 -11.29 1.35
C VAL A 217 -8.53 -12.71 1.34
N LEU A 218 -8.38 -13.39 0.21
CA LEU A 218 -8.81 -14.77 0.02
C LEU A 218 -7.72 -15.71 0.54
N VAL A 219 -8.11 -16.58 1.46
CA VAL A 219 -7.22 -17.53 2.13
C VAL A 219 -7.46 -18.93 1.58
N MET A 220 -6.40 -19.73 1.45
CA MET A 220 -6.47 -21.08 0.88
C MET A 220 -7.35 -22.07 1.67
N ASP A 221 -7.68 -21.76 2.92
CA ASP A 221 -8.64 -22.53 3.73
C ASP A 221 -10.10 -22.27 3.36
N GLY A 222 -10.36 -21.42 2.35
CA GLY A 222 -11.68 -21.02 1.89
C GLY A 222 -12.26 -19.81 2.63
N SER A 223 -11.56 -19.28 3.63
CA SER A 223 -11.99 -18.07 4.34
C SER A 223 -11.72 -16.81 3.51
N LEU A 224 -12.60 -15.83 3.66
CA LEU A 224 -12.46 -14.51 3.05
C LEU A 224 -12.41 -13.45 4.15
N LEU A 225 -11.27 -12.79 4.30
CA LEU A 225 -11.11 -11.69 5.25
C LEU A 225 -11.50 -10.39 4.57
N ARG A 226 -12.45 -9.66 5.16
CA ARG A 226 -12.85 -8.32 4.71
C ARG A 226 -12.28 -7.27 5.65
N LEU A 227 -11.53 -6.32 5.09
CA LEU A 227 -10.98 -5.18 5.81
C LEU A 227 -11.64 -3.90 5.30
N HIS A 228 -12.30 -3.20 6.21
CA HIS A 228 -12.93 -1.91 5.96
C HIS A 228 -12.13 -0.81 6.66
N GLU A 229 -11.83 0.27 5.95
CA GLU A 229 -11.14 1.42 6.54
C GLU A 229 -12.07 2.17 7.50
N LYS A 230 -11.62 2.37 8.74
CA LYS A 230 -12.36 3.19 9.70
C LYS A 230 -12.33 4.66 9.30
N ASN A 231 -13.38 5.39 9.65
CA ASN A 231 -13.41 6.82 9.40
C ASN A 231 -12.28 7.56 10.14
N ILE A 232 -11.94 8.76 9.66
CA ILE A 232 -10.81 9.53 10.21
C ILE A 232 -10.97 9.84 11.70
N LYS A 233 -12.20 10.08 12.19
CA LYS A 233 -12.42 10.41 13.61
C LYS A 233 -12.12 9.21 14.52
N GLU A 234 -12.59 8.02 14.14
CA GLU A 234 -12.27 6.77 14.85
C GLU A 234 -10.77 6.47 14.84
N ASN A 235 -10.09 6.70 13.72
CA ASN A 235 -8.64 6.53 13.62
C ASN A 235 -7.90 7.45 14.61
N ILE A 236 -8.33 8.72 14.70
CA ILE A 236 -7.76 9.68 15.66
C ILE A 236 -8.01 9.22 17.11
N GLU A 237 -9.20 8.72 17.44
CA GLU A 237 -9.47 8.19 18.78
C GLU A 237 -8.56 7.02 19.15
N ILE A 238 -8.30 6.10 18.20
CA ILE A 238 -7.38 4.96 18.41
C ILE A 238 -5.96 5.45 18.67
N LEU A 239 -5.49 6.44 17.89
CA LEU A 239 -4.16 7.02 18.07
C LEU A 239 -4.02 7.73 19.42
N VAL A 240 -5.02 8.51 19.82
CA VAL A 240 -5.06 9.20 21.11
C VAL A 240 -5.07 8.19 22.27
N LYS A 241 -5.87 7.11 22.18
CA LYS A 241 -5.87 6.03 23.18
C LYS A 241 -4.54 5.28 23.27
N SER A 242 -3.73 5.33 22.23
CA SER A 242 -2.41 4.71 22.16
C SER A 242 -1.27 5.71 22.44
N ASP A 243 -1.60 6.90 22.96
CA ASP A 243 -0.66 8.01 23.24
C ASP A 243 0.13 8.52 22.01
N LEU A 244 -0.33 8.25 20.79
CA LEU A 244 0.29 8.67 19.53
C LEU A 244 -0.18 10.07 19.09
N PHE A 245 -0.13 11.05 20.00
CA PHE A 245 -0.64 12.40 19.76
C PHE A 245 0.00 13.14 18.58
N PRO A 246 1.33 13.11 18.36
CA PRO A 246 1.92 13.82 17.22
C PRO A 246 1.39 13.32 15.87
N LEU A 247 1.19 12.01 15.74
CA LEU A 247 0.61 11.41 14.53
C LEU A 247 -0.87 11.77 14.39
N ALA A 248 -1.63 11.74 15.49
CA ALA A 248 -3.02 12.15 15.50
C ALA A 248 -3.19 13.61 15.01
N LEU A 249 -2.41 14.55 15.58
CA LEU A 249 -2.43 15.96 15.18
C LEU A 249 -1.99 16.15 13.72
N LYS A 250 -0.98 15.40 13.25
CA LYS A 250 -0.58 15.41 11.85
C LYS A 250 -1.75 15.02 10.93
N LEU A 251 -2.42 13.91 11.23
CA LEU A 251 -3.56 13.43 10.44
C LEU A 251 -4.76 14.38 10.49
N ILE A 252 -5.03 15.01 11.63
CA ILE A 252 -6.05 16.06 11.76
C ILE A 252 -5.73 17.25 10.85
N ASN A 253 -4.48 17.71 10.85
CA ASN A 253 -4.07 18.84 10.00
C ASN A 253 -4.19 18.52 8.51
N GLU A 254 -3.83 17.30 8.10
CA GLU A 254 -4.04 16.83 6.73
C GLU A 254 -5.53 16.74 6.34
N ASN A 255 -6.41 16.50 7.32
CA ASN A 255 -7.85 16.31 7.13
C ASN A 255 -8.66 17.41 7.81
N ARG A 256 -8.15 18.65 7.86
CA ARG A 256 -8.72 19.72 8.73
C ARG A 256 -10.21 19.95 8.54
N LYS A 257 -10.72 19.81 7.31
CA LYS A 257 -12.15 19.99 6.99
C LYS A 257 -13.08 19.02 7.73
N ALA A 258 -12.57 17.87 8.21
CA ALA A 258 -13.35 16.88 8.93
C ALA A 258 -13.48 17.19 10.45
N PHE A 259 -12.79 18.23 10.94
CA PHE A 259 -12.70 18.55 12.36
C PHE A 259 -13.06 20.02 12.62
N THR A 260 -13.83 20.24 13.68
CA THR A 260 -14.08 21.58 14.23
C THR A 260 -12.90 22.04 15.08
N ASP A 261 -12.73 23.36 15.24
CA ASP A 261 -11.66 23.92 16.07
C ASP A 261 -11.75 23.41 17.53
N ASN A 262 -12.96 23.23 18.04
CA ASN A 262 -13.19 22.66 19.37
C ASN A 262 -12.75 21.20 19.48
N GLU A 263 -13.01 20.36 18.47
CA GLU A 263 -12.52 18.97 18.45
C GLU A 263 -11.00 18.92 18.48
N VAL A 264 -10.34 19.78 17.69
CA VAL A 264 -8.86 19.82 17.64
C VAL A 264 -8.28 20.32 18.95
N MET A 265 -8.80 21.41 19.52
CA MET A 265 -8.35 21.91 20.82
C MET A 265 -8.58 20.87 21.94
N ASN A 266 -9.65 20.07 21.89
CA ASN A 266 -9.83 19.00 22.89
C ASN A 266 -8.72 17.95 22.80
N ILE A 267 -8.26 17.61 21.59
CA ILE A 267 -7.17 16.66 21.37
C ILE A 267 -5.82 17.26 21.78
N GLU A 268 -5.56 18.52 21.42
CA GLU A 268 -4.38 19.27 21.89
C GLU A 268 -4.35 19.36 23.42
N LYS A 269 -5.51 19.56 24.07
CA LYS A 269 -5.62 19.56 25.52
C LYS A 269 -5.24 18.20 26.11
N LEU A 270 -5.75 17.10 25.55
CA LEU A 270 -5.36 15.74 25.96
C LEU A 270 -3.85 15.51 25.78
N TYR A 271 -3.28 16.02 24.68
CA TYR A 271 -1.84 15.95 24.46
C TYR A 271 -1.04 16.75 25.51
N GLY A 272 -1.53 17.93 25.88
CA GLY A 272 -0.95 18.74 26.96
C GLY A 272 -0.92 17.99 28.30
N PHE A 273 -2.00 17.27 28.64
CA PHE A 273 -2.02 16.44 29.85
C PHE A 273 -1.03 15.27 29.77
N TYR A 274 -0.95 14.60 28.63
CA TYR A 274 0.04 13.54 28.39
C TYR A 274 1.48 14.04 28.58
N LEU A 275 1.83 15.20 28.00
CA LEU A 275 3.15 15.81 28.14
C LEU A 275 3.44 16.23 29.58
N TYR A 276 2.45 16.79 30.27
CA TYR A 276 2.57 17.18 31.68
C TYR A 276 2.93 15.97 32.56
N ASN A 277 2.26 14.83 32.34
CA ASN A 277 2.52 13.58 33.07
C ASN A 277 3.92 13.01 32.79
N ARG A 278 4.51 13.34 31.64
CA ARG A 278 5.91 13.01 31.29
C ARG A 278 6.93 14.04 31.78
N ASN A 279 6.52 15.02 32.57
CA ASN A 279 7.33 16.14 33.06
C ASN A 279 7.85 17.09 31.97
N ASP A 280 7.31 17.04 30.74
CA ASP A 280 7.59 18.04 29.70
C ASP A 280 6.64 19.23 29.87
N PHE A 281 6.92 20.03 30.91
CA PHE A 281 6.07 21.16 31.28
C PHE A 281 6.06 22.28 30.23
N GLY A 282 7.16 22.42 29.47
CA GLY A 282 7.30 23.43 28.43
C GLY A 282 6.42 23.13 27.23
N ALA A 283 6.49 21.91 26.69
CA ALA A 283 5.62 21.53 25.58
C ALA A 283 4.15 21.43 26.04
N ALA A 284 3.90 20.96 27.26
CA ALA A 284 2.55 20.88 27.82
C ALA A 284 1.86 22.24 27.89
N ILE A 285 2.55 23.28 28.40
CA ILE A 285 1.93 24.60 28.52
C ILE A 285 1.61 25.20 27.16
N ASP A 286 2.40 24.92 26.13
CA ASP A 286 2.17 25.42 24.77
C ASP A 286 0.90 24.83 24.17
N GLN A 287 0.62 23.54 24.42
CA GLN A 287 -0.65 22.93 24.06
C GLN A 287 -1.82 23.57 24.81
N PHE A 288 -1.68 23.79 26.12
CA PHE A 288 -2.75 24.41 26.91
C PHE A 288 -3.03 25.87 26.50
N ILE A 289 -2.02 26.63 26.11
CA ILE A 289 -2.18 28.00 25.58
C ILE A 289 -3.04 27.98 24.31
N ALA A 290 -2.77 27.06 23.38
CA ALA A 290 -3.60 26.91 22.17
C ALA A 290 -5.07 26.59 22.50
N CYS A 291 -5.31 25.91 23.63
CA CYS A 291 -6.63 25.49 24.08
C CYS A 291 -7.38 26.51 24.95
N ILE A 292 -6.87 27.73 25.15
CA ILE A 292 -7.53 28.79 25.96
C ILE A 292 -9.00 29.03 25.56
N PRO A 293 -9.38 29.08 24.27
CA PRO A 293 -10.76 29.32 23.87
C PRO A 293 -11.79 28.30 24.40
N LEU A 294 -11.36 27.11 24.84
CA LEU A 294 -12.24 26.11 25.46
C LEU A 294 -12.77 26.52 26.85
N GLY A 295 -12.20 27.57 27.48
CA GLY A 295 -12.71 28.11 28.75
C GLY A 295 -12.41 27.28 30.00
N LYS A 296 -11.49 26.31 29.94
CA LYS A 296 -11.11 25.43 31.07
C LYS A 296 -9.83 25.87 31.78
N THR A 297 -9.68 27.18 31.99
CA THR A 297 -8.45 27.84 32.45
C THR A 297 -8.07 27.52 33.90
N SER A 298 -9.05 27.35 34.79
CA SER A 298 -8.84 27.11 36.23
C SER A 298 -8.11 25.80 36.53
N GLU A 299 -8.41 24.76 35.77
CA GLU A 299 -7.76 23.44 35.85
C GLU A 299 -6.26 23.57 35.57
N ILE A 300 -5.90 24.27 34.49
CA ILE A 300 -4.51 24.47 34.09
C ILE A 300 -3.75 25.30 35.11
N ILE A 301 -4.35 26.37 35.64
CA ILE A 301 -3.74 27.19 36.70
C ILE A 301 -3.43 26.34 37.94
N SER A 302 -4.37 25.48 38.36
CA SER A 302 -4.18 24.61 39.52
C SER A 302 -3.03 23.63 39.34
N MET A 303 -2.82 23.12 38.13
CA MET A 303 -1.72 22.19 37.83
C MET A 303 -0.32 22.85 37.85
N PHE A 304 -0.21 24.14 37.53
CA PHE A 304 1.08 24.83 37.39
C PHE A 304 1.41 25.79 38.55
N LYS A 305 0.57 25.86 39.60
CA LYS A 305 0.77 26.76 40.76
C LYS A 305 2.01 26.49 41.62
N GLY A 306 2.69 25.35 41.45
CA GLY A 306 3.88 25.00 42.22
C GLY A 306 5.07 25.93 41.94
N SER A 307 5.90 26.19 42.94
CA SER A 307 7.03 27.14 42.83
C SER A 307 7.99 26.83 41.67
N SER A 308 8.24 25.55 41.38
CA SER A 308 9.10 25.11 40.28
C SER A 308 8.49 25.27 38.89
N LYS A 309 7.17 25.54 38.79
CA LYS A 309 6.43 25.61 37.52
C LYS A 309 5.87 27.00 37.22
N ILE A 310 6.12 27.96 38.10
CA ILE A 310 5.51 29.29 38.05
C ILE A 310 5.83 30.06 36.76
N GLN A 311 7.01 29.84 36.18
CA GLN A 311 7.40 30.45 34.90
C GLN A 311 6.45 30.07 33.75
N TYR A 312 5.97 28.82 33.71
CA TYR A 312 5.01 28.35 32.71
C TYR A 312 3.62 28.94 32.97
N LEU A 313 3.23 29.02 34.26
CA LEU A 313 1.97 29.63 34.65
C LEU A 313 1.89 31.11 34.23
N ILE A 314 2.97 31.86 34.42
CA ILE A 314 3.06 33.26 33.97
C ILE A 314 2.84 33.35 32.45
N ARG A 315 3.52 32.51 31.67
CA ARG A 315 3.38 32.47 30.20
C ARG A 315 1.92 32.19 29.78
N TYR A 316 1.25 31.29 30.48
CA TYR A 316 -0.15 30.96 30.22
C TYR A 316 -1.11 32.11 30.53
N ILE A 317 -0.98 32.73 31.72
CA ILE A 317 -1.83 33.85 32.13
C ILE A 317 -1.67 35.05 31.19
N LEU A 318 -0.44 35.37 30.78
CA LEU A 318 -0.18 36.46 29.81
C LEU A 318 -0.88 36.25 28.47
N LYS A 319 -1.05 35.00 28.04
CA LYS A 319 -1.79 34.68 26.81
C LYS A 319 -3.29 34.62 27.01
N TRP A 320 -3.75 34.29 28.22
CA TRP A 320 -5.18 34.28 28.56
C TRP A 320 -5.75 35.68 28.77
N SER A 321 -4.96 36.64 29.23
CA SER A 321 -5.39 38.02 29.45
C SER A 321 -5.44 38.89 28.20
N ASN A 322 -4.86 38.43 27.08
CA ASN A 322 -4.87 39.11 25.78
C ASN A 322 -5.94 38.51 24.88
#